data_AF-A0A1V4YIM0-F1
#
_entry.id   AF-A0A1V4YIM0-F1
#
_cell.length_a   1.000
_cell.length_b   1.000
_cell.length_c   1.000
_cell.angle_alpha   90.00
_cell.angle_beta   90.00
_cell.angle_gamma   90.00
#
_symmetry.space_group_name_H-M   'P 1'
#
loop_
_entity.id
_entity.type
_entity.pdbx_description
1 polymer ?
#
loop_
_entity_poly.entity_id
_entity_poly.type
_entity_poly.pdbx_seq_one_letter_code
_entity_poly.pdbx_strand_id
1 'polypeptide(L)'
;MTRVSINFNLKKDSLGQIHTLEAVTATMIMVSVIVFTVQATSLTPLTSSTANAHIEAQMQTIGQDMLNVLDHTSSAHASSLKQDIISWNGQEFSWNGTAYCSVNTKNSNLLNSSTSRILKEIAVPRGIAHNVLFIYIDRSGLPQGKAYIYNGDPSDNAVSVSRKVLLSDFDLSDPISFMANTGIPDSDPSSDFYNIVDVKLTLWRM
;
A
#
# COMPACT_ATOMS: atom_id res chain seq x y z
N MET A 1 -9.32 72.61 64.17
CA MET A 1 -9.43 71.31 63.46
C MET A 1 -9.48 71.59 61.97
N THR A 2 -8.44 71.23 61.23
CA THR A 2 -8.47 71.28 59.76
C THR A 2 -7.67 70.10 59.24
N ARG A 3 -8.38 69.20 58.55
CA ARG A 3 -7.92 67.90 58.05
C ARG A 3 -6.89 68.10 56.93
N VAL A 4 -5.72 67.47 57.06
CA VAL A 4 -4.76 67.30 55.96
C VAL A 4 -5.22 66.11 55.11
N SER A 5 -5.53 66.31 53.83
CA SER A 5 -5.83 65.20 52.90
C SER A 5 -4.57 64.83 52.12
N ILE A 6 -4.06 63.62 52.35
CA ILE A 6 -2.92 63.06 51.64
C ILE A 6 -3.46 62.39 50.38
N ASN A 7 -3.20 62.97 49.21
CA ASN A 7 -3.52 62.35 47.91
C ASN A 7 -2.45 61.32 47.57
N PHE A 8 -2.78 60.04 47.71
CA PHE A 8 -1.94 58.94 47.22
C PHE A 8 -2.07 58.86 45.69
N ASN A 9 -1.08 59.40 44.98
CA ASN A 9 -0.99 59.26 43.54
C ASN A 9 -0.39 57.88 43.23
N LEU A 10 -1.25 56.87 43.03
CA LEU A 10 -0.84 55.55 42.58
C LEU A 10 -0.29 55.67 41.15
N LYS A 11 1.02 55.85 41.02
CA LYS A 11 1.73 55.71 39.75
C LYS A 11 1.39 54.31 39.21
N LYS A 12 0.61 54.24 38.14
CA LYS A 12 0.44 53.01 37.36
C LYS A 12 1.83 52.59 36.89
N ASP A 13 2.33 51.49 37.43
CA ASP A 13 3.66 50.96 37.10
C ASP A 13 3.63 50.31 35.71
N SER A 14 3.73 51.15 34.67
CA SER A 14 3.69 50.73 33.28
C SER A 14 4.86 49.83 32.91
N LEU A 15 5.98 49.94 33.63
CA LEU A 15 7.16 49.10 33.44
C LEU A 15 6.87 47.66 33.88
N GLY A 16 6.21 47.48 35.03
CA GLY A 16 5.75 46.15 35.48
C GLY A 16 4.81 45.47 34.48
N GLN A 17 3.89 46.22 33.87
CA GLN A 17 2.97 45.68 32.85
C GLN A 17 3.70 45.29 31.56
N ILE A 18 4.66 46.10 31.12
CA ILE A 18 5.48 45.81 29.92
C ILE A 18 6.34 44.57 30.15
N HIS A 19 6.99 44.44 31.31
CA HIS A 19 7.79 43.25 31.63
C HIS A 19 6.94 41.98 31.73
N THR A 20 5.69 42.08 32.19
CA THR A 20 4.77 40.93 32.21
C THR A 20 4.37 40.53 30.79
N LEU A 21 4.11 41.51 29.90
CA LEU A 21 3.79 41.25 28.50
C LEU A 21 4.99 40.67 27.74
N GLU A 22 6.20 41.17 27.99
CA GLU A 22 7.45 40.65 27.45
C GLU A 22 7.73 39.21 27.91
N ALA A 23 7.50 38.91 29.19
CA ALA A 23 7.66 37.54 29.71
C ALA A 23 6.66 36.58 29.05
N VAL A 24 5.42 37.01 28.84
CA VAL A 24 4.40 36.21 28.14
C VAL A 24 4.76 36.00 26.67
N THR A 25 5.21 37.03 25.96
CA THR A 25 5.62 36.89 24.56
C THR A 25 6.87 36.03 24.42
N ALA A 26 7.86 36.20 25.31
CA ALA A 26 9.06 35.36 25.35
C ALA A 26 8.71 33.88 25.61
N THR A 27 7.79 33.62 26.54
CA THR A 27 7.30 32.27 26.83
C THR A 27 6.60 31.67 25.61
N MET A 28 5.77 32.45 24.92
CA MET A 28 5.06 32.00 23.71
C MET A 28 6.03 31.69 22.57
N ILE A 29 7.06 32.51 22.38
CA ILE A 29 8.14 32.26 21.41
C ILE A 29 8.89 30.98 21.79
N MET A 30 9.26 30.80 23.06
CA MET A 30 9.99 29.61 23.51
C MET A 30 9.17 28.34 23.28
N VAL A 31 7.89 28.32 23.66
CA VAL A 31 6.99 27.18 23.41
C VAL A 31 6.86 26.91 21.92
N SER A 32 6.73 27.95 21.09
CA SER A 32 6.65 27.80 19.63
C SER A 32 7.92 27.18 19.05
N VAL A 33 9.10 27.61 19.51
CA VAL A 33 10.39 27.04 19.11
C VAL A 33 10.47 25.56 19.53
N ILE A 34 10.11 25.23 20.77
CA ILE A 34 10.14 23.83 21.24
C ILE A 34 9.22 22.95 20.40
N VAL A 35 7.98 23.39 20.15
CA VAL A 35 7.03 22.65 19.30
C VAL A 35 7.58 22.46 17.89
N PHE A 36 8.15 23.52 17.30
CA PHE A 36 8.74 23.46 15.97
C PHE A 36 9.94 22.51 15.91
N THR A 37 10.82 22.54 16.91
CA THR A 37 11.98 21.66 17.01
C THR A 37 11.56 20.19 17.17
N VAL A 38 10.57 19.89 18.01
CA VAL A 38 10.06 18.52 18.18
C VAL A 38 9.41 17.99 16.90
N GLN A 39 8.67 18.83 16.17
CA GLN A 39 8.12 18.44 14.87
C GLN A 39 9.23 18.20 13.84
N ALA A 40 10.27 19.04 13.82
CA ALA A 40 11.41 18.89 12.91
C ALA A 40 12.16 17.56 13.12
N THR A 41 12.33 17.09 14.35
CA THR A 41 12.95 15.77 14.61
C THR A 41 12.09 14.59 14.16
N SER A 42 10.77 14.73 14.10
CA SER A 42 9.90 13.69 13.53
C SER A 42 10.00 13.58 12.00
N LEU A 43 10.45 14.67 11.35
CA LEU A 43 10.57 14.76 9.89
C LEU A 43 11.96 14.36 9.38
N THR A 44 12.96 14.27 10.25
CA THR A 44 14.31 13.80 9.89
C THR A 44 14.53 12.38 10.40
N PRO A 45 14.66 11.36 9.54
CA PRO A 45 15.00 10.03 10.00
C PRO A 45 16.38 10.04 10.67
N LEU A 46 16.39 9.93 12.00
CA LEU A 46 17.60 10.02 12.83
C LEU A 46 18.46 8.75 12.76
N THR A 47 17.92 7.65 12.20
CA THR A 47 18.61 6.37 12.02
C THR A 47 18.27 5.72 10.68
N SER A 48 19.19 4.94 10.12
CA SER A 48 18.96 4.12 8.91
C SER A 48 17.71 3.23 9.04
N SER A 49 17.46 2.67 10.22
CA SER A 49 16.29 1.85 10.51
C SER A 49 14.97 2.63 10.43
N THR A 50 14.92 3.86 10.95
CA THR A 50 13.72 4.71 10.83
C THR A 50 13.47 5.17 9.39
N ALA A 51 14.54 5.41 8.61
CA ALA A 51 14.40 5.70 7.19
C ALA A 51 13.86 4.49 6.41
N ASN A 52 14.40 3.29 6.66
CA ASN A 52 13.93 2.05 6.02
C ASN A 52 12.48 1.75 6.35
N ALA A 53 12.09 1.86 7.63
CA ALA A 53 10.70 1.68 8.06
C ALA A 53 9.73 2.67 7.37
N HIS A 54 10.17 3.92 7.15
CA HIS A 54 9.35 4.89 6.41
C HIS A 54 9.17 4.49 4.94
N ILE A 55 10.24 4.02 4.28
CA ILE A 55 10.18 3.54 2.89
C ILE A 55 9.32 2.29 2.78
N GLU A 56 9.42 1.35 3.72
CA GLU A 56 8.56 0.16 3.78
C GLU A 56 7.09 0.55 3.92
N ALA A 57 6.75 1.48 4.81
CA ALA A 57 5.38 1.97 4.97
C ALA A 57 4.85 2.67 3.70
N GLN A 58 5.68 3.46 3.02
CA GLN A 58 5.32 4.06 1.73
C GLN A 58 5.08 2.99 0.66
N MET A 59 5.93 1.98 0.57
CA MET A 59 5.81 0.89 -0.40
C MET A 59 4.59 0.02 -0.11
N GLN A 60 4.26 -0.20 1.16
CA GLN A 60 3.02 -0.87 1.58
C GLN A 60 1.79 -0.09 1.11
N THR A 61 1.80 1.23 1.30
CA THR A 61 0.70 2.10 0.85
C THR A 61 0.53 2.04 -0.67
N ILE A 62 1.63 2.16 -1.43
CA ILE A 62 1.61 2.06 -2.89
C ILE A 62 1.06 0.71 -3.35
N GLY A 63 1.54 -0.39 -2.77
CA GLY A 63 1.05 -1.73 -3.12
C GLY A 63 -0.44 -1.91 -2.80
N GLN A 64 -0.90 -1.40 -1.65
CA GLN A 64 -2.30 -1.46 -1.26
C GLN A 64 -3.18 -0.66 -2.23
N ASP A 65 -2.74 0.55 -2.61
CA ASP A 65 -3.43 1.39 -3.57
C ASP A 65 -3.52 0.74 -4.94
N MET A 66 -2.45 0.09 -5.41
CA MET A 66 -2.48 -0.69 -6.65
C MET A 66 -3.55 -1.77 -6.62
N LEU A 67 -3.56 -2.61 -5.58
CA LEU A 67 -4.56 -3.68 -5.47
C LEU A 67 -5.97 -3.13 -5.32
N ASN A 68 -6.16 -2.02 -4.60
CA ASN A 68 -7.46 -1.37 -4.45
C ASN A 68 -7.99 -0.83 -5.79
N VAL A 69 -7.13 -0.20 -6.59
CA VAL A 69 -7.50 0.29 -7.92
C VAL A 69 -7.86 -0.87 -8.85
N LEU A 70 -7.10 -1.96 -8.81
CA LEU A 70 -7.38 -3.16 -9.63
C LEU A 70 -8.67 -3.86 -9.20
N ASP A 71 -8.96 -3.90 -7.91
CA ASP A 71 -10.16 -4.52 -7.34
C ASP A 71 -11.41 -3.63 -7.44
N HIS A 72 -11.25 -2.36 -7.81
CA HIS A 72 -12.37 -1.44 -7.96
C HIS A 72 -13.34 -1.95 -9.04
N THR A 73 -14.59 -2.22 -8.64
CA THR A 73 -15.67 -2.62 -9.54
C THR A 73 -16.44 -1.37 -10.00
N SER A 74 -16.73 -1.29 -11.31
CA SER A 74 -17.72 -0.35 -11.81
C SER A 74 -19.05 -1.09 -11.97
N SER A 75 -20.18 -0.40 -11.86
CA SER A 75 -21.53 -0.99 -11.82
C SER A 75 -21.92 -1.86 -13.04
N ALA A 76 -21.06 -1.96 -14.06
CA ALA A 76 -21.29 -2.73 -15.27
C ALA A 76 -20.22 -3.81 -15.57
N HIS A 77 -19.10 -3.86 -14.82
CA HIS A 77 -17.98 -4.75 -15.15
C HIS A 77 -17.35 -5.38 -13.90
N ALA A 78 -16.87 -6.61 -14.06
CA ALA A 78 -16.01 -7.28 -13.08
C ALA A 78 -14.76 -6.43 -12.76
N SER A 79 -14.19 -6.59 -11.57
CA SER A 79 -12.95 -5.90 -11.21
C SER A 79 -11.83 -6.31 -12.16
N SER A 80 -10.89 -5.39 -12.42
CA SER A 80 -9.76 -5.68 -13.30
C SER A 80 -8.90 -6.81 -12.74
N LEU A 81 -8.78 -6.88 -11.41
CA LEU A 81 -8.08 -7.96 -10.71
C LEU A 81 -8.76 -9.32 -10.92
N LYS A 82 -10.10 -9.37 -10.84
CA LYS A 82 -10.87 -10.60 -11.12
C LYS A 82 -10.69 -11.03 -12.57
N GLN A 83 -10.78 -10.09 -13.52
CA GLN A 83 -10.62 -10.39 -14.94
C GLN A 83 -9.23 -10.97 -15.25
N ASP A 84 -8.18 -10.45 -14.63
CA ASP A 84 -6.82 -10.97 -14.77
C ASP A 84 -6.71 -12.41 -14.26
N ILE A 85 -7.35 -12.76 -13.14
CA ILE A 85 -7.37 -14.14 -12.60
C ILE A 85 -8.13 -15.09 -13.53
N ILE A 86 -9.31 -14.69 -14.03
CA ILE A 86 -10.13 -15.53 -14.92
C ILE A 86 -9.45 -15.77 -16.26
N SER A 87 -8.75 -14.76 -16.79
CA SER A 87 -8.02 -14.86 -18.06
C SER A 87 -6.69 -15.61 -17.95
N TRP A 88 -6.24 -15.91 -16.74
CA TRP A 88 -4.98 -16.58 -16.50
C TRP A 88 -5.05 -18.07 -16.83
N ASN A 89 -3.98 -18.58 -17.43
CA ASN A 89 -3.86 -19.95 -17.92
C ASN A 89 -2.83 -20.79 -17.12
N GLY A 90 -2.48 -20.37 -15.90
CA GLY A 90 -1.49 -21.07 -15.09
C GLY A 90 -0.03 -20.74 -15.42
N GLN A 91 0.24 -19.86 -16.40
CA GLN A 91 1.60 -19.48 -16.77
C GLN A 91 2.23 -18.47 -15.81
N GLU A 92 3.52 -18.65 -15.56
CA GLU A 92 4.35 -17.68 -14.85
C GLU A 92 4.96 -16.68 -15.85
N PHE A 93 4.97 -15.40 -15.46
CA PHE A 93 5.54 -14.31 -16.23
C PHE A 93 6.68 -13.60 -15.48
N SER A 94 7.68 -13.11 -16.22
CA SER A 94 8.80 -12.35 -15.65
C SER A 94 9.11 -11.12 -16.50
N TRP A 95 9.59 -10.06 -15.85
CA TRP A 95 9.95 -8.80 -16.50
C TRP A 95 11.32 -8.90 -17.18
N ASN A 96 11.38 -8.69 -18.50
CA ASN A 96 12.63 -8.75 -19.26
C ASN A 96 13.27 -7.38 -19.55
N GLY A 97 12.77 -6.30 -18.96
CA GLY A 97 13.18 -4.92 -19.25
C GLY A 97 12.24 -4.15 -20.20
N THR A 98 11.43 -4.85 -21.00
CA THR A 98 10.52 -4.23 -21.97
C THR A 98 9.05 -4.66 -21.77
N ALA A 99 8.85 -5.95 -21.47
CA ALA A 99 7.55 -6.56 -21.28
C ALA A 99 7.62 -7.71 -20.26
N TYR A 100 6.45 -8.15 -19.81
CA TYR A 100 6.31 -9.40 -19.06
C TYR A 100 6.19 -10.56 -20.04
N CYS A 101 7.15 -11.46 -19.98
CA CYS A 101 7.25 -12.62 -20.88
C CYS A 101 7.02 -13.91 -20.09
N SER A 102 6.37 -14.89 -20.71
CA SER A 102 6.18 -16.19 -20.08
C SER A 102 7.51 -16.91 -19.92
N VAL A 103 7.72 -17.51 -18.74
CA VAL A 103 8.91 -18.32 -18.44
C VAL A 103 8.88 -19.65 -19.18
N ASN A 104 7.70 -20.23 -19.33
CA ASN A 104 7.51 -21.59 -19.86
C ASN A 104 7.17 -21.63 -21.36
N THR A 105 6.78 -20.51 -21.97
CA THR A 105 6.35 -20.47 -23.37
C THR A 105 7.04 -19.34 -24.13
N LYS A 106 7.84 -19.72 -25.13
CA LYS A 106 8.56 -18.77 -25.98
C LYS A 106 7.57 -17.88 -26.73
N ASN A 107 7.89 -16.59 -26.82
CA ASN A 107 7.10 -15.56 -27.51
C ASN A 107 5.68 -15.32 -26.95
N SER A 108 5.39 -15.76 -25.73
CA SER A 108 4.15 -15.40 -25.04
C SER A 108 4.39 -14.19 -24.14
N ASN A 109 3.72 -13.07 -24.45
CA ASN A 109 3.79 -11.82 -23.68
C ASN A 109 2.46 -11.55 -22.99
N LEU A 110 2.53 -11.02 -21.77
CA LEU A 110 1.35 -10.63 -21.01
C LEU A 110 0.85 -9.25 -21.47
N LEU A 111 0.00 -9.23 -22.50
CA LEU A 111 -0.47 -8.00 -23.16
C LEU A 111 -1.78 -7.45 -22.59
N ASN A 112 -2.65 -8.31 -22.06
CA ASN A 112 -4.02 -7.96 -21.65
C ASN A 112 -4.25 -8.07 -20.13
N SER A 113 -3.24 -7.77 -19.33
CA SER A 113 -3.38 -7.75 -17.86
C SER A 113 -3.35 -6.32 -17.34
N SER A 114 -4.34 -5.96 -16.54
CA SER A 114 -4.35 -4.67 -15.86
C SER A 114 -3.30 -4.62 -14.76
N THR A 115 -3.06 -5.75 -14.09
CA THR A 115 -2.00 -5.94 -13.09
C THR A 115 -0.61 -5.72 -13.70
N SER A 116 -0.34 -6.29 -14.88
CA SER A 116 0.95 -6.07 -15.56
C SER A 116 1.14 -4.61 -15.97
N ARG A 117 0.07 -3.96 -16.45
CA ARG A 117 0.08 -2.54 -16.83
C ARG A 117 0.39 -1.63 -15.64
N ILE A 118 -0.31 -1.78 -14.51
CA ILE A 118 -0.09 -0.92 -13.34
C ILE A 118 1.32 -1.12 -12.75
N LEU A 119 1.84 -2.35 -12.74
CA LEU A 119 3.20 -2.63 -12.28
C LEU A 119 4.24 -2.02 -13.22
N LYS A 120 4.03 -2.09 -14.54
CA LYS A 120 4.87 -1.43 -15.54
C LYS A 120 4.85 0.09 -15.43
N GLU A 121 3.71 0.69 -15.11
CA GLU A 121 3.58 2.15 -15.03
C GLU A 121 4.08 2.72 -13.70
N ILE A 122 3.98 1.95 -12.61
CA ILE A 122 4.28 2.47 -11.26
C ILE A 122 5.54 1.84 -10.66
N ALA A 123 5.67 0.52 -10.64
CA ALA A 123 6.77 -0.18 -9.96
C ALA A 123 8.07 -0.13 -10.77
N VAL A 124 8.01 -0.48 -12.07
CA VAL A 124 9.18 -0.55 -12.96
C VAL A 124 9.95 0.78 -13.04
N PRO A 125 9.32 1.95 -13.26
CA PRO A 125 10.04 3.22 -13.39
C PRO A 125 10.70 3.68 -12.08
N ARG A 126 10.25 3.15 -10.94
CA ARG A 126 10.79 3.43 -9.60
C ARG A 126 11.88 2.44 -9.17
N GLY A 127 12.24 1.47 -10.03
CA GLY A 127 13.21 0.44 -9.69
C GLY A 127 12.72 -0.52 -8.59
N ILE A 128 11.39 -0.69 -8.49
CA ILE A 128 10.77 -1.58 -7.50
C ILE A 128 10.56 -2.95 -8.16
N ALA A 129 11.31 -3.94 -7.67
CA ALA A 129 11.08 -5.34 -7.98
C ALA A 129 9.78 -5.81 -7.34
N HIS A 130 9.10 -6.74 -8.00
CA HIS A 130 7.77 -7.15 -7.58
C HIS A 130 7.43 -8.58 -7.99
N ASN A 131 6.70 -9.28 -7.13
CA ASN A 131 6.11 -10.59 -7.39
C ASN A 131 4.60 -10.54 -7.15
N VAL A 132 3.85 -11.24 -7.99
CA VAL A 132 2.41 -11.46 -7.80
C VAL A 132 2.17 -12.95 -7.65
N LEU A 133 1.63 -13.34 -6.51
CA LEU A 133 1.28 -14.71 -6.17
C LEU A 133 -0.23 -14.84 -6.03
N PHE A 134 -0.82 -15.83 -6.68
CA PHE A 134 -2.20 -16.23 -6.46
C PHE A 134 -2.23 -17.38 -5.47
N ILE A 135 -2.84 -17.14 -4.30
CA ILE A 135 -3.01 -18.13 -3.25
C ILE A 135 -4.48 -18.52 -3.19
N TYR A 136 -4.78 -19.80 -3.31
CA TYR A 136 -6.15 -20.33 -3.32
C TYR A 136 -6.25 -21.57 -2.46
N ILE A 137 -7.47 -21.98 -2.10
CA ILE A 137 -7.69 -23.21 -1.35
C ILE A 137 -7.81 -24.38 -2.31
N ASP A 138 -7.01 -25.43 -2.07
CA ASP A 138 -7.08 -26.66 -2.85
C ASP A 138 -8.20 -27.61 -2.37
N ARG A 139 -8.36 -28.75 -3.06
CA ARG A 139 -9.38 -29.76 -2.69
C ARG A 139 -9.18 -30.37 -1.31
N SER A 140 -7.97 -30.26 -0.74
CA SER A 140 -7.66 -30.73 0.61
C SER A 140 -7.93 -29.68 1.68
N GLY A 141 -8.37 -28.48 1.28
CA GLY A 141 -8.60 -27.35 2.19
C GLY A 141 -7.33 -26.60 2.56
N LEU A 142 -6.20 -26.86 1.88
CA LEU A 142 -4.92 -26.22 2.17
C LEU A 142 -4.65 -25.06 1.20
N PRO A 143 -4.01 -23.98 1.66
CA PRO A 143 -3.62 -22.88 0.78
C PRO A 143 -2.49 -23.31 -0.15
N GLN A 144 -2.70 -23.18 -1.45
CA GLN A 144 -1.71 -23.39 -2.51
C GLN A 144 -1.39 -22.06 -3.17
N GLY A 145 -0.10 -21.79 -3.38
CA GLY A 145 0.39 -20.58 -4.04
C GLY A 145 0.94 -20.88 -5.43
N LYS A 146 0.53 -20.11 -6.43
CA LYS A 146 1.14 -20.11 -7.77
C LYS A 146 1.60 -18.71 -8.16
N ALA A 147 2.77 -18.64 -8.78
CA ALA A 147 3.31 -17.39 -9.28
C ALA A 147 2.60 -16.95 -10.56
N TYR A 148 2.02 -15.76 -10.52
CA TYR A 148 1.54 -15.08 -11.71
C TYR A 148 2.67 -14.26 -12.33
N ILE A 149 3.34 -13.44 -11.52
CA ILE A 149 4.53 -12.68 -11.90
C ILE A 149 5.65 -13.00 -10.91
N TYR A 150 6.80 -13.41 -11.43
CA TYR A 150 7.99 -13.75 -10.65
C TYR A 150 9.24 -13.06 -11.21
N ASN A 151 9.84 -12.19 -10.42
CA ASN A 151 11.04 -11.40 -10.74
C ASN A 151 12.20 -11.69 -9.78
N GLY A 152 12.23 -12.89 -9.19
CA GLY A 152 13.27 -13.36 -8.27
C GLY A 152 12.86 -13.30 -6.80
N ASP A 153 13.83 -13.56 -5.93
CA ASP A 153 13.61 -13.62 -4.48
C ASP A 153 13.56 -12.22 -3.85
N PRO A 154 12.58 -11.97 -2.96
CA PRO A 154 12.50 -10.69 -2.24
C PRO A 154 13.70 -10.47 -1.32
N SER A 155 14.12 -9.21 -1.15
CA SER A 155 15.14 -8.83 -0.18
C SER A 155 14.58 -8.74 1.26
N ASP A 156 15.46 -8.58 2.25
CA ASP A 156 15.08 -8.54 3.68
C ASP A 156 14.03 -7.46 4.02
N ASN A 157 14.00 -6.36 3.24
CA ASN A 157 13.06 -5.24 3.42
C ASN A 157 11.87 -5.32 2.44
N ALA A 158 11.51 -6.52 1.99
CA ALA A 158 10.38 -6.72 1.12
C ALA A 158 9.06 -6.52 1.85
N VAL A 159 8.14 -5.81 1.20
CA VAL A 159 6.81 -5.53 1.71
C VAL A 159 5.81 -6.37 0.94
N SER A 160 4.92 -7.06 1.66
CA SER A 160 3.83 -7.83 1.05
C SER A 160 2.48 -7.25 1.44
N VAL A 161 1.61 -7.08 0.45
CA VAL A 161 0.21 -6.71 0.61
C VAL A 161 -0.66 -7.74 -0.11
N SER A 162 -1.91 -7.89 0.32
CA SER A 162 -2.80 -8.84 -0.36
C SER A 162 -4.24 -8.36 -0.44
N ARG A 163 -4.96 -8.89 -1.43
CA ARG A 163 -6.38 -8.61 -1.68
C ARG A 163 -7.06 -9.92 -2.09
N LYS A 164 -8.14 -10.25 -1.38
CA LYS A 164 -8.94 -11.44 -1.66
C LYS A 164 -9.98 -11.13 -2.73
N VAL A 165 -10.03 -11.98 -3.74
CA VAL A 165 -10.99 -11.90 -4.84
C VAL A 165 -11.88 -13.14 -4.80
N LEU A 166 -13.19 -12.92 -4.79
CA LEU A 166 -14.19 -13.97 -4.88
C LEU A 166 -14.36 -14.39 -6.34
N LEU A 167 -14.23 -15.68 -6.61
CA LEU A 167 -14.61 -16.30 -7.88
C LEU A 167 -15.93 -17.04 -7.71
N SER A 168 -16.82 -16.85 -8.67
CA SER A 168 -18.12 -17.51 -8.73
C SER A 168 -18.21 -18.31 -10.03
N ASP A 169 -19.03 -19.36 -10.07
CA ASP A 169 -19.17 -20.19 -11.28
C ASP A 169 -19.64 -19.40 -12.50
N PHE A 170 -20.52 -18.41 -12.28
CA PHE A 170 -20.99 -17.51 -13.33
C PHE A 170 -19.89 -16.63 -13.94
N ASP A 171 -18.82 -16.37 -13.19
CA ASP A 171 -17.66 -15.61 -13.70
C ASP A 171 -16.84 -16.45 -14.71
N LEU A 172 -16.99 -17.78 -14.71
CA LEU A 172 -16.19 -18.72 -15.50
C LEU A 172 -17.00 -19.26 -16.68
N SER A 173 -16.55 -19.00 -17.91
CA SER A 173 -17.20 -19.57 -19.12
C SER A 173 -17.09 -21.09 -19.21
N ASP A 174 -16.01 -21.67 -18.67
CA ASP A 174 -15.77 -23.11 -18.60
C ASP A 174 -14.94 -23.46 -17.35
N PRO A 175 -15.61 -23.85 -16.24
CA PRO A 175 -14.95 -24.21 -14.98
C PRO A 175 -13.99 -25.40 -15.09
N ILE A 176 -14.24 -26.34 -16.02
CA ILE A 176 -13.41 -27.54 -16.20
C ILE A 176 -12.07 -27.14 -16.85
N SER A 177 -12.13 -26.35 -17.93
CA SER A 177 -10.93 -25.82 -18.59
C SER A 177 -10.16 -24.87 -17.67
N PHE A 178 -10.85 -24.05 -16.87
CA PHE A 178 -10.21 -23.17 -15.90
C PHE A 178 -9.37 -23.95 -14.87
N MET A 179 -9.94 -25.00 -14.28
CA MET A 179 -9.24 -25.86 -13.34
C MET A 179 -8.06 -26.60 -13.99
N ALA A 180 -8.23 -27.10 -15.22
CA ALA A 180 -7.15 -27.78 -15.94
C ALA A 180 -5.96 -26.86 -16.23
N ASN A 181 -6.21 -25.60 -16.57
CA ASN A 181 -5.17 -24.62 -16.91
C ASN A 181 -4.51 -24.02 -15.66
N THR A 182 -5.30 -23.55 -14.70
CA THR A 182 -4.80 -22.82 -13.53
C THR A 182 -4.44 -23.75 -12.37
N GLY A 183 -5.06 -24.92 -12.28
CA GLY A 183 -5.00 -25.81 -11.12
C GLY A 183 -5.86 -25.35 -9.94
N ILE A 184 -6.63 -24.27 -10.07
CA ILE A 184 -7.55 -23.79 -9.04
C ILE A 184 -8.81 -24.66 -9.09
N PRO A 185 -9.12 -25.43 -8.03
CA PRO A 185 -10.33 -26.24 -8.01
C PRO A 185 -11.54 -25.42 -7.58
N ASP A 186 -12.71 -25.91 -7.96
CA ASP A 186 -13.97 -25.56 -7.33
C ASP A 186 -14.00 -26.08 -5.88
N SER A 187 -14.28 -25.18 -4.95
CA SER A 187 -14.33 -25.43 -3.51
C SER A 187 -15.70 -25.91 -3.05
N ASP A 188 -16.77 -25.49 -3.72
CA ASP A 188 -18.15 -25.92 -3.42
C ASP A 188 -18.96 -26.09 -4.70
N PRO A 189 -18.86 -27.27 -5.36
CA PRO A 189 -19.57 -27.58 -6.59
C PRO A 189 -21.09 -27.62 -6.48
N SER A 190 -21.63 -27.46 -5.27
CA SER A 190 -23.07 -27.45 -5.02
C SER A 190 -23.68 -26.04 -4.98
N SER A 191 -22.83 -25.01 -4.99
CA SER A 191 -23.21 -23.60 -4.87
C SER A 191 -22.70 -22.80 -6.07
N ASP A 192 -23.01 -21.51 -6.14
CA ASP A 192 -22.43 -20.60 -7.14
C ASP A 192 -21.00 -20.12 -6.77
N PHE A 193 -20.49 -20.55 -5.60
CA PHE A 193 -19.18 -20.16 -5.11
C PHE A 193 -18.09 -21.12 -5.61
N TYR A 194 -17.14 -20.57 -6.37
CA TYR A 194 -16.04 -21.35 -6.92
C TYR A 194 -14.84 -21.41 -5.96
N ASN A 195 -14.21 -20.27 -5.67
CA ASN A 195 -13.05 -20.20 -4.78
C ASN A 195 -12.78 -18.75 -4.33
N ILE A 196 -11.93 -18.57 -3.32
CA ILE A 196 -11.37 -17.27 -2.95
C ILE A 196 -9.89 -17.28 -3.31
N VAL A 197 -9.48 -16.37 -4.20
CA VAL A 197 -8.08 -16.19 -4.57
C VAL A 197 -7.53 -14.98 -3.84
N ASP A 198 -6.54 -15.19 -2.97
CA ASP A 198 -5.76 -14.15 -2.32
C ASP A 198 -4.59 -13.75 -3.22
N VAL A 199 -4.68 -12.55 -3.79
CA VAL A 199 -3.63 -11.98 -4.62
C VAL A 199 -2.62 -11.30 -3.72
N LYS A 200 -1.46 -11.92 -3.56
CA LYS A 200 -0.34 -11.40 -2.79
C LYS A 200 0.62 -10.67 -3.71
N LEU A 201 0.77 -9.36 -3.51
CA LEU A 201 1.77 -8.53 -4.16
C LEU A 201 2.94 -8.30 -3.19
N THR A 202 4.12 -8.76 -3.56
CA THR A 202 5.36 -8.49 -2.82
C THR A 202 6.20 -7.49 -3.59
N LEU A 203 6.64 -6.43 -2.93
CA LEU A 203 7.42 -5.32 -3.50
C LEU A 203 8.74 -5.18 -2.73
N TRP A 204 9.84 -4.98 -3.43
CA TRP A 204 11.14 -4.70 -2.81
C TRP A 204 12.00 -3.85 -3.72
N ARG A 205 13.03 -3.24 -3.15
CA ARG A 205 14.03 -2.49 -3.90
C ARG A 205 15.15 -3.41 -4.34
N MET A 206 15.59 -3.24 -5.59
CA MET A 206 16.84 -3.81 -6.11
C MET A 206 18.04 -2.99 -5.62
#